data_AF-A0A1Z8LUE0-F1
#
_entry.id   AF-A0A1Z8LUE0-F1
#
_cell.length_a   1.000
_cell.length_b   1.000
_cell.length_c   1.000
_cell.angle_alpha   90.00
_cell.angle_beta   90.00
_cell.angle_gamma   90.00
#
_symmetry.space_group_name_H-M   'P 1'
#
loop_
_entity.id
_entity.type
_entity.pdbx_description
1 polymer ?
#
loop_
_entity_poly.entity_id
_entity_poly.type
_entity_poly.pdbx_seq_one_letter_code
_entity_poly.pdbx_strand_id
1 'polypeptide(L)'
;MAYTTINKSKDYFETKLYVANATQRDITGFNFNPDWVWLHNRIQSVNSMLFDKVRGATKQIHTNTSGAENTDTQSLNAFISNGFSLGTGWGNSASGNNYVSWNWSAGNSSGSSNTDGSITSTVSVNATSKMSIVKYTGNGSDQTVGHGLGVVPSMIIVKCLTTAHDWVVYHQGLGNDKAIAFNNYNAEYSATAWQSYTPTNQVFYIKGGANSVSQSGDFVAYCFADVSGYQKCGTYTGNGNADGTFIYTGFKPAMMFFKKTTGSAANWQMWDNKRDPDNPVENAYHIDSNDADGSPDQDIDFLSNGFKIKSSQHHLNNSGTKFIYYAVAEAPLVGTNNVPCTAR
;
A
#
# COMPACT_ATOMS: atom_id res chain seq x y z
N MET A 1 -12.19 -18.64 14.55
CA MET A 1 -11.58 -18.94 13.24
C MET A 1 -11.90 -17.79 12.30
N ALA A 2 -10.92 -17.25 11.59
CA ALA A 2 -11.16 -16.18 10.62
C ALA A 2 -11.71 -16.81 9.34
N TYR A 3 -13.03 -16.72 9.15
CA TYR A 3 -13.66 -17.07 7.87
C TYR A 3 -13.45 -15.90 6.90
N THR A 4 -13.20 -16.21 5.64
CA THR A 4 -13.10 -15.20 4.59
C THR A 4 -14.19 -15.40 3.55
N THR A 5 -14.63 -14.31 2.92
CA THR A 5 -15.41 -14.34 1.68
C THR A 5 -14.52 -14.43 0.44
N ILE A 6 -13.21 -14.22 0.59
CA ILE A 6 -12.21 -14.27 -0.48
C ILE A 6 -11.48 -15.60 -0.43
N ASN A 7 -11.97 -16.59 -1.18
CA ASN A 7 -11.34 -17.91 -1.21
C ASN A 7 -9.98 -17.94 -1.92
N LYS A 8 -9.71 -16.99 -2.82
CA LYS A 8 -8.49 -16.91 -3.62
C LYS A 8 -7.94 -15.48 -3.58
N SER A 9 -6.97 -15.24 -2.70
CA SER A 9 -6.37 -13.91 -2.56
C SER A 9 -5.73 -13.40 -3.86
N LYS A 10 -5.19 -14.31 -4.68
CA LYS A 10 -4.59 -14.03 -5.99
C LYS A 10 -5.55 -13.43 -7.03
N ASP A 11 -6.85 -13.47 -6.79
CA ASP A 11 -7.84 -12.83 -7.67
C ASP A 11 -7.95 -11.32 -7.38
N TYR A 12 -7.20 -10.80 -6.40
CA TYR A 12 -7.28 -9.40 -5.96
C TYR A 12 -5.92 -8.74 -5.69
N PHE A 13 -4.91 -9.52 -5.31
CA PHE A 13 -3.55 -9.05 -5.09
C PHE A 13 -2.53 -10.08 -5.54
N GLU A 14 -1.46 -9.63 -6.22
CA GLU A 14 -0.32 -10.50 -6.52
C GLU A 14 0.98 -9.70 -6.68
N THR A 15 2.05 -10.21 -6.08
CA THR A 15 3.43 -9.76 -6.31
C THR A 15 4.01 -10.52 -7.50
N LYS A 16 4.70 -9.81 -8.40
CA LYS A 16 5.32 -10.40 -9.58
C LYS A 16 6.73 -9.89 -9.81
N LEU A 17 7.64 -10.85 -10.00
CA LEU A 17 9.03 -10.61 -10.37
C LEU A 17 9.19 -10.71 -11.87
N TYR A 18 10.02 -9.85 -12.44
CA TYR A 18 10.39 -9.93 -13.84
C TYR A 18 11.77 -9.31 -14.08
N VAL A 19 12.40 -9.69 -15.18
CA VAL A 19 13.69 -9.14 -15.63
C VAL A 19 13.41 -8.21 -16.81
N ALA A 20 13.91 -6.99 -16.75
CA ALA A 20 13.81 -6.05 -17.87
C ALA A 20 14.61 -6.54 -19.08
N ASN A 21 14.13 -6.20 -20.28
CA ASN A 21 14.76 -6.61 -21.53
C ASN A 21 14.94 -5.45 -22.54
N ALA A 22 14.68 -4.21 -22.12
CA ALA A 22 14.79 -3.00 -22.94
C ALA A 22 13.94 -3.02 -24.23
N THR A 23 12.90 -3.86 -24.30
CA THR A 23 11.94 -3.93 -25.40
C THR A 23 10.53 -3.78 -24.88
N GLN A 24 9.66 -3.08 -25.60
CA GLN A 24 8.25 -2.97 -25.22
C GLN A 24 7.66 -4.37 -24.98
N ARG A 25 6.97 -4.53 -23.85
CA ARG A 25 6.46 -5.84 -23.44
C ARG A 25 5.27 -5.70 -22.51
N ASP A 26 4.55 -6.80 -22.40
CA ASP A 26 3.49 -6.96 -21.42
C ASP A 26 3.97 -7.79 -20.24
N ILE A 27 3.51 -7.41 -19.05
CA ILE A 27 3.62 -8.19 -17.83
C ILE A 27 2.23 -8.76 -17.54
N THR A 28 2.01 -10.01 -17.94
CA THR A 28 0.69 -10.69 -17.96
C THR A 28 0.68 -11.96 -17.12
N GLY A 29 -0.51 -12.44 -16.76
CA GLY A 29 -0.70 -13.70 -16.03
C GLY A 29 -1.26 -13.52 -14.62
N PHE A 30 -1.89 -12.38 -14.36
CA PHE A 30 -2.71 -12.16 -13.16
C PHE A 30 -4.10 -12.78 -13.37
N ASN A 31 -4.75 -13.22 -12.29
CA ASN A 31 -6.15 -13.66 -12.33
C ASN A 31 -7.16 -12.50 -12.37
N PHE A 32 -6.67 -11.27 -12.39
CA PHE A 32 -7.42 -10.02 -12.37
C PHE A 32 -6.77 -8.99 -13.30
N ASN A 33 -7.48 -7.90 -13.56
CA ASN A 33 -6.90 -6.74 -14.23
C ASN A 33 -6.33 -5.81 -13.14
N PRO A 34 -5.01 -5.54 -13.12
CA PRO A 34 -4.43 -4.60 -12.18
C PRO A 34 -5.02 -3.20 -12.38
N ASP A 35 -5.45 -2.58 -11.29
CA ASP A 35 -5.93 -1.20 -11.26
C ASP A 35 -4.94 -0.27 -10.55
N TRP A 36 -4.10 -0.82 -9.68
CA TRP A 36 -3.00 -0.12 -9.02
C TRP A 36 -1.75 -1.00 -9.09
N VAL A 37 -0.69 -0.43 -9.65
CA VAL A 37 0.59 -1.10 -9.88
C VAL A 37 1.69 -0.27 -9.22
N TRP A 38 2.39 -0.89 -8.29
CA TRP A 38 3.59 -0.33 -7.67
C TRP A 38 4.79 -1.11 -8.21
N LEU A 39 5.67 -0.41 -8.92
CA LEU A 39 6.91 -0.95 -9.49
C LEU A 39 8.13 -0.51 -8.68
N HIS A 40 9.11 -1.40 -8.54
CA HIS A 40 10.41 -1.11 -7.94
C HIS A 40 11.54 -1.85 -8.68
N ASN A 41 12.68 -1.18 -8.82
CA ASN A 41 13.91 -1.77 -9.35
C ASN A 41 14.72 -2.36 -8.20
N ARG A 42 14.94 -3.67 -8.24
CA ARG A 42 15.51 -4.43 -7.13
C ARG A 42 17.03 -4.31 -7.03
N ILE A 43 17.71 -3.75 -8.03
CA ILE A 43 19.19 -3.76 -8.09
C ILE A 43 19.82 -2.37 -8.26
N GLN A 44 19.02 -1.32 -8.45
CA GLN A 44 19.52 0.03 -8.59
C GLN A 44 18.87 0.96 -7.59
N SER A 45 19.63 1.94 -7.12
CA SER A 45 19.14 2.94 -6.19
C SER A 45 18.28 4.01 -6.86
N VAL A 46 17.04 3.68 -7.21
CA VAL A 46 16.11 4.55 -7.95
C VAL A 46 14.72 4.58 -7.31
N ASN A 47 14.00 5.69 -7.53
CA ASN A 47 12.66 5.89 -6.99
C ASN A 47 11.69 4.82 -7.50
N SER A 48 10.89 4.25 -6.61
CA SER A 48 9.72 3.44 -7.00
C SER A 48 8.66 4.28 -7.72
N MET A 49 7.81 3.62 -8.49
CA MET A 49 6.75 4.26 -9.26
C MET A 49 5.39 3.61 -9.02
N LEU A 50 4.37 4.44 -8.83
CA LEU A 50 2.98 4.04 -8.64
C LEU A 50 2.12 4.53 -9.81
N PHE A 51 1.36 3.62 -10.39
CA PHE A 51 0.43 3.84 -11.48
C PHE A 51 -0.94 3.35 -11.08
N ASP A 52 -2.00 4.05 -11.46
CA ASP A 52 -3.35 3.52 -11.33
C ASP A 52 -4.28 3.93 -12.46
N LYS A 53 -5.34 3.15 -12.61
CA LYS A 53 -6.29 3.25 -13.72
C LYS A 53 -7.18 4.51 -13.66
N VAL A 54 -7.35 5.10 -12.47
CA VAL A 54 -8.15 6.33 -12.28
C VAL A 54 -7.38 7.55 -12.79
N ARG A 55 -6.08 7.63 -12.52
CA ARG A 55 -5.21 8.68 -13.10
C ARG A 55 -4.88 8.40 -14.57
N GLY A 56 -4.82 7.12 -14.93
CA GLY A 56 -4.56 6.63 -16.27
C GLY A 56 -3.14 6.09 -16.42
N ALA A 57 -2.90 5.35 -17.51
CA ALA A 57 -1.55 4.89 -17.84
C ALA A 57 -0.61 6.09 -18.05
N THR A 58 0.71 5.87 -17.95
CA THR A 58 1.81 6.86 -18.05
C THR A 58 1.90 7.85 -16.88
N LYS A 59 0.87 7.91 -16.01
CA LYS A 59 0.83 8.80 -14.84
C LYS A 59 1.54 8.17 -13.65
N GLN A 60 2.72 8.68 -13.34
CA GLN A 60 3.59 8.17 -12.29
C GLN A 60 3.67 9.13 -11.10
N ILE A 61 3.69 8.55 -9.92
CA ILE A 61 4.04 9.20 -8.65
C ILE A 61 5.05 8.32 -7.92
N HIS A 62 5.87 8.93 -7.06
CA HIS A 62 6.96 8.25 -6.38
C HIS A 62 6.72 8.18 -4.87
N THR A 63 6.95 7.01 -4.27
CA THR A 63 6.69 6.79 -2.84
C THR A 63 7.66 7.52 -1.93
N ASN A 64 8.86 7.84 -2.41
CA ASN A 64 9.96 8.40 -1.63
C ASN A 64 10.23 9.88 -1.93
N THR A 65 9.29 10.58 -2.57
CA THR A 65 9.42 12.02 -2.86
C THR A 65 8.11 12.78 -2.62
N SER A 66 8.22 14.09 -2.41
CA SER A 66 7.07 15.00 -2.39
C SER A 66 6.62 15.42 -3.79
N GLY A 67 7.32 15.03 -4.86
CA GLY A 67 7.08 15.47 -6.23
C GLY A 67 5.62 15.28 -6.68
N ALA A 68 5.14 16.21 -7.50
CA ALA A 68 3.83 16.14 -8.14
C ALA A 68 3.77 14.97 -9.15
N GLU A 69 2.58 14.69 -9.69
CA GLU A 69 2.42 13.69 -10.75
C GLU A 69 3.24 14.08 -11.98
N ASN A 70 3.89 13.08 -12.58
CA ASN A 70 4.56 13.22 -13.86
C ASN A 70 3.94 12.27 -14.91
N THR A 71 4.16 12.60 -16.19
CA THR A 71 3.79 11.74 -17.32
C THR A 71 5.04 11.18 -17.97
N ASP A 72 5.14 9.86 -18.05
CA ASP A 72 6.19 9.17 -18.79
C ASP A 72 5.56 8.09 -19.69
N THR A 73 5.64 8.31 -20.99
CA THR A 73 5.06 7.42 -22.00
C THR A 73 5.89 6.16 -22.24
N GLN A 74 7.11 6.12 -21.72
CA GLN A 74 8.04 5.01 -21.85
C GLN A 74 8.04 4.08 -20.63
N SER A 75 7.42 4.46 -19.50
CA SER A 75 7.19 3.58 -18.35
C SER A 75 5.94 2.69 -18.57
N LEU A 76 5.06 2.54 -17.56
CA LEU A 76 3.81 1.81 -17.73
C LEU A 76 2.88 2.59 -18.66
N ASN A 77 2.63 2.05 -19.84
CA ASN A 77 1.94 2.76 -20.92
C ASN A 77 0.52 2.25 -21.22
N ALA A 78 0.14 1.08 -20.69
CA ALA A 78 -1.25 0.62 -20.72
C ALA A 78 -1.58 -0.31 -19.54
N PHE A 79 -2.83 -0.22 -19.07
CA PHE A 79 -3.46 -1.29 -18.30
C PHE A 79 -4.20 -2.19 -19.28
N ILE A 80 -3.89 -3.48 -19.27
CA ILE A 80 -4.43 -4.46 -20.22
C ILE A 80 -5.18 -5.57 -19.46
N SER A 81 -5.86 -6.44 -20.21
CA SER A 81 -6.42 -7.65 -19.61
C SER A 81 -5.30 -8.46 -18.96
N ASN A 82 -5.53 -8.96 -17.74
CA ASN A 82 -4.61 -9.81 -16.97
C ASN A 82 -3.17 -9.28 -16.78
N GLY A 83 -2.95 -7.96 -16.91
CA GLY A 83 -1.61 -7.39 -16.92
C GLY A 83 -1.52 -5.88 -17.13
N PHE A 84 -0.30 -5.44 -17.38
CA PHE A 84 0.04 -4.08 -17.80
C PHE A 84 1.17 -4.11 -18.83
N SER A 85 1.23 -3.08 -19.66
CA SER A 85 2.25 -2.91 -20.70
C SER A 85 3.30 -1.90 -20.25
N LEU A 86 4.55 -2.19 -20.59
CA LEU A 86 5.71 -1.35 -20.34
C LEU A 86 6.33 -0.92 -21.67
N GLY A 87 6.72 0.35 -21.78
CA GLY A 87 7.60 0.84 -22.85
C GLY A 87 9.05 0.41 -22.63
N THR A 88 10.00 1.19 -23.15
CA THR A 88 11.45 0.96 -22.99
C THR A 88 12.10 1.88 -21.94
N GLY A 89 11.30 2.61 -21.18
CA GLY A 89 11.71 3.54 -20.14
C GLY A 89 11.83 2.87 -18.77
N TRP A 90 11.75 3.67 -17.72
CA TRP A 90 11.86 3.16 -16.35
C TRP A 90 10.86 2.02 -16.10
N GLY A 91 11.29 0.99 -15.38
CA GLY A 91 10.51 -0.24 -15.19
C GLY A 91 10.87 -1.31 -16.21
N ASN A 92 11.56 -0.96 -17.31
CA ASN A 92 12.02 -1.90 -18.34
C ASN A 92 13.29 -1.46 -19.11
N SER A 93 13.95 -0.35 -18.71
CA SER A 93 14.94 0.35 -19.53
C SER A 93 16.30 -0.33 -19.69
N ALA A 94 16.68 -1.21 -18.75
CA ALA A 94 18.00 -1.84 -18.74
C ALA A 94 17.85 -3.37 -18.74
N SER A 95 18.32 -4.00 -19.80
CA SER A 95 18.31 -5.46 -19.92
C SER A 95 19.10 -6.10 -18.78
N GLY A 96 18.51 -7.09 -18.10
CA GLY A 96 19.12 -7.76 -16.96
C GLY A 96 18.81 -7.14 -15.59
N ASN A 97 18.17 -5.97 -15.54
CA ASN A 97 17.69 -5.43 -14.26
C ASN A 97 16.51 -6.24 -13.72
N ASN A 98 16.56 -6.61 -12.44
CA ASN A 98 15.46 -7.29 -11.76
C ASN A 98 14.46 -6.27 -11.22
N TYR A 99 13.18 -6.51 -11.47
CA TYR A 99 12.07 -5.68 -10.99
C TYR A 99 11.08 -6.51 -10.19
N VAL A 100 10.37 -5.83 -9.30
CA VAL A 100 9.17 -6.33 -8.62
C VAL A 100 8.00 -5.40 -8.92
N SER A 101 6.82 -6.00 -9.04
CA SER A 101 5.54 -5.28 -9.09
C SER A 101 4.62 -5.83 -8.01
N TRP A 102 3.98 -4.93 -7.26
CA TRP A 102 2.85 -5.25 -6.39
C TRP A 102 1.59 -4.70 -7.04
N ASN A 103 0.58 -5.56 -7.19
CA ASN A 103 -0.54 -5.31 -8.08
C ASN A 103 -1.85 -5.56 -7.33
N TRP A 104 -2.77 -4.59 -7.39
CA TRP A 104 -4.08 -4.69 -6.75
C TRP A 104 -5.21 -4.55 -7.76
N SER A 105 -6.30 -5.28 -7.53
CA SER A 105 -7.60 -5.01 -8.13
C SER A 105 -8.38 -4.01 -7.28
N ALA A 106 -8.82 -2.93 -7.92
CA ALA A 106 -9.54 -1.80 -7.34
C ALA A 106 -10.84 -1.49 -8.10
N GLY A 107 -11.47 -2.49 -8.73
CA GLY A 107 -12.79 -2.34 -9.38
C GLY A 107 -12.77 -2.39 -10.91
N ASN A 108 -11.61 -2.63 -11.53
CA ASN A 108 -11.43 -2.79 -12.97
C ASN A 108 -11.92 -1.58 -13.80
N SER A 109 -11.98 -0.37 -13.23
CA SER A 109 -12.57 0.81 -13.87
C SER A 109 -11.62 2.00 -13.86
N SER A 110 -11.80 2.94 -14.79
CA SER A 110 -11.17 4.27 -14.71
C SER A 110 -11.85 5.20 -13.70
N GLY A 111 -12.74 4.66 -12.86
CA GLY A 111 -13.49 5.36 -11.84
C GLY A 111 -14.89 5.79 -12.28
N SER A 112 -15.73 6.07 -11.31
CA SER A 112 -17.07 6.64 -11.46
C SER A 112 -17.26 7.80 -10.50
N SER A 113 -18.14 8.74 -10.83
CA SER A 113 -18.45 9.87 -9.95
C SER A 113 -19.06 9.40 -8.63
N ASN A 114 -18.59 9.95 -7.51
CA ASN A 114 -19.15 9.77 -6.18
C ASN A 114 -19.48 11.14 -5.58
N THR A 115 -20.69 11.28 -5.04
CA THR A 115 -21.23 12.53 -4.47
C THR A 115 -21.62 12.37 -2.99
N ASP A 116 -21.05 11.39 -2.28
CA ASP A 116 -21.32 11.16 -0.85
C ASP A 116 -20.68 12.26 0.02
N GLY A 117 -19.57 12.85 -0.43
CA GLY A 117 -18.83 13.91 0.24
C GLY A 117 -19.33 15.32 -0.09
N SER A 118 -18.77 16.32 0.61
CA SER A 118 -19.00 17.74 0.31
C SER A 118 -18.34 18.18 -0.99
N ILE A 119 -17.45 17.36 -1.55
CA ILE A 119 -16.94 17.48 -2.92
C ILE A 119 -17.14 16.18 -3.68
N THR A 120 -17.30 16.30 -4.99
CA THR A 120 -17.33 15.15 -5.89
C THR A 120 -15.94 14.52 -6.00
N SER A 121 -15.89 13.20 -5.93
CA SER A 121 -14.69 12.40 -6.19
C SER A 121 -14.92 11.43 -7.35
N THR A 122 -13.84 10.96 -7.97
CA THR A 122 -13.86 9.85 -8.93
C THR A 122 -13.30 8.61 -8.23
N VAL A 123 -14.10 7.56 -8.12
CA VAL A 123 -13.79 6.37 -7.33
C VAL A 123 -13.78 5.13 -8.22
N SER A 124 -12.70 4.35 -8.17
CA SER A 124 -12.71 2.94 -8.56
C SER A 124 -12.61 2.11 -7.29
N VAL A 125 -13.55 1.19 -7.07
CA VAL A 125 -13.62 0.37 -5.86
C VAL A 125 -13.79 -1.10 -6.18
N ASN A 126 -12.99 -1.94 -5.53
CA ASN A 126 -13.26 -3.36 -5.42
C ASN A 126 -14.02 -3.61 -4.11
N ALA A 127 -15.34 -3.79 -4.22
CA ALA A 127 -16.21 -3.97 -3.05
C ALA A 127 -15.96 -5.28 -2.29
N THR A 128 -15.31 -6.26 -2.92
CA THR A 128 -14.96 -7.55 -2.30
C THR A 128 -13.66 -7.44 -1.51
N SER A 129 -12.58 -6.97 -2.13
CA SER A 129 -11.27 -6.82 -1.49
C SER A 129 -11.17 -5.58 -0.58
N LYS A 130 -12.16 -4.67 -0.64
CA LYS A 130 -12.23 -3.43 0.14
C LYS A 130 -11.01 -2.53 -0.05
N MET A 131 -10.64 -2.36 -1.31
CA MET A 131 -9.64 -1.39 -1.74
C MET A 131 -10.28 -0.44 -2.76
N SER A 132 -10.01 0.86 -2.60
CA SER A 132 -10.47 1.89 -3.54
C SER A 132 -9.37 2.88 -3.89
N ILE A 133 -9.40 3.35 -5.13
CA ILE A 133 -8.63 4.48 -5.64
C ILE A 133 -9.60 5.65 -5.79
N VAL A 134 -9.28 6.77 -5.16
CA VAL A 134 -10.13 7.97 -5.11
C VAL A 134 -9.35 9.15 -5.65
N LYS A 135 -9.80 9.77 -6.74
CA LYS A 135 -9.30 11.06 -7.19
C LYS A 135 -10.25 12.17 -6.77
N TYR A 136 -9.74 13.27 -6.23
CA TYR A 136 -10.55 14.43 -5.84
C TYR A 136 -9.78 15.73 -6.05
N THR A 137 -10.50 16.85 -6.06
CA THR A 137 -9.91 18.20 -6.17
C THR A 137 -10.17 18.97 -4.86
N GLY A 138 -9.09 19.24 -4.12
CA GLY A 138 -9.14 20.08 -2.91
C GLY A 138 -9.44 21.54 -3.24
N ASN A 139 -9.91 22.32 -2.26
CA ASN A 139 -10.22 23.74 -2.43
C ASN A 139 -9.67 24.64 -1.30
N GLY A 140 -8.81 24.10 -0.45
CA GLY A 140 -8.21 24.78 0.69
C GLY A 140 -9.07 24.82 1.96
N SER A 141 -10.31 24.34 1.92
CA SER A 141 -11.25 24.36 3.04
C SER A 141 -11.43 22.99 3.70
N ASP A 142 -12.17 22.94 4.80
CA ASP A 142 -12.63 21.68 5.39
C ASP A 142 -13.61 20.99 4.43
N GLN A 143 -13.32 19.75 4.04
CA GLN A 143 -14.11 18.98 3.07
C GLN A 143 -14.26 17.52 3.52
N THR A 144 -15.31 16.86 3.01
CA THR A 144 -15.44 15.40 3.05
C THR A 144 -15.37 14.83 1.65
N VAL A 145 -14.74 13.65 1.52
CA VAL A 145 -14.48 13.00 0.23
C VAL A 145 -15.06 11.59 0.26
N GLY A 146 -15.92 11.27 -0.71
CA GLY A 146 -16.50 9.94 -0.85
C GLY A 146 -15.47 8.91 -1.33
N HIS A 147 -15.42 7.75 -0.67
CA HIS A 147 -14.46 6.67 -0.98
C HIS A 147 -15.10 5.37 -1.51
N GLY A 148 -16.43 5.22 -1.42
CA GLY A 148 -17.17 4.12 -2.06
C GLY A 148 -16.97 2.70 -1.49
N LEU A 149 -16.29 2.53 -0.35
CA LEU A 149 -16.03 1.19 0.22
C LEU A 149 -17.28 0.54 0.85
N GLY A 150 -18.25 1.36 1.27
CA GLY A 150 -19.43 0.93 2.04
C GLY A 150 -19.11 0.44 3.45
N VAL A 151 -17.87 0.59 3.90
CA VAL A 151 -17.34 0.26 5.23
C VAL A 151 -16.27 1.29 5.60
N VAL A 152 -16.00 1.46 6.90
CA VAL A 152 -14.99 2.42 7.37
C VAL A 152 -13.60 2.00 6.90
N PRO A 153 -12.82 2.86 6.20
CA PRO A 153 -11.44 2.57 5.88
C PRO A 153 -10.57 2.55 7.15
N SER A 154 -9.72 1.53 7.26
CA SER A 154 -8.75 1.36 8.34
C SER A 154 -7.42 2.03 8.03
N MET A 155 -7.13 2.29 6.75
CA MET A 155 -5.97 3.06 6.29
C MET A 155 -6.34 3.88 5.05
N ILE A 156 -5.86 5.13 4.99
CA ILE A 156 -5.99 6.01 3.82
C ILE A 156 -4.63 6.63 3.55
N ILE A 157 -4.15 6.55 2.30
CA ILE A 157 -2.89 7.13 1.87
C ILE A 157 -3.20 8.20 0.83
N VAL A 158 -2.89 9.47 1.12
CA VAL A 158 -3.19 10.62 0.25
C VAL A 158 -1.91 11.18 -0.37
N LYS A 159 -1.98 11.52 -1.66
CA LYS A 159 -0.93 12.26 -2.38
C LYS A 159 -1.49 13.42 -3.17
N CYS A 160 -0.91 14.61 -2.99
CA CYS A 160 -1.11 15.74 -3.90
C CYS A 160 -0.47 15.44 -5.28
N LEU A 161 -1.27 15.61 -6.33
CA LEU A 161 -0.87 15.38 -7.73
C LEU A 161 -0.43 16.67 -8.42
N THR A 162 -0.87 17.83 -7.95
CA THR A 162 -0.64 19.13 -8.63
C THR A 162 0.64 19.82 -8.20
N THR A 163 0.97 19.79 -6.90
CA THR A 163 2.12 20.51 -6.32
C THR A 163 2.93 19.57 -5.43
N ALA A 164 4.17 19.98 -5.15
CA ALA A 164 5.06 19.18 -4.33
C ALA A 164 4.63 19.24 -2.85
N HIS A 165 4.06 18.15 -2.36
CA HIS A 165 3.70 17.92 -0.96
C HIS A 165 3.95 16.47 -0.57
N ASP A 166 4.29 16.28 0.70
CA ASP A 166 4.43 14.97 1.31
C ASP A 166 3.13 14.17 1.22
N TRP A 167 3.29 12.85 1.14
CA TRP A 167 2.20 11.90 1.27
C TRP A 167 1.70 11.89 2.71
N VAL A 168 0.39 11.81 2.94
CA VAL A 168 -0.19 11.79 4.29
C VAL A 168 -1.00 10.52 4.50
N VAL A 169 -0.73 9.84 5.61
CA VAL A 169 -1.39 8.57 5.96
C VAL A 169 -2.28 8.74 7.18
N TYR A 170 -3.54 8.36 7.01
CA TYR A 170 -4.44 8.00 8.09
C TYR A 170 -4.31 6.51 8.35
N HIS A 171 -4.26 6.13 9.62
CA HIS A 171 -4.33 4.73 10.01
C HIS A 171 -5.10 4.62 11.33
N GLN A 172 -6.05 3.70 11.43
CA GLN A 172 -6.92 3.56 12.60
C GLN A 172 -6.14 3.43 13.93
N GLY A 173 -4.97 2.81 13.87
CA GLY A 173 -4.06 2.65 15.01
C GLY A 173 -3.36 3.92 15.49
N LEU A 174 -3.33 4.99 14.68
CA LEU A 174 -2.81 6.31 15.07
C LEU A 174 -3.87 7.19 15.72
N GLY A 175 -5.15 7.02 15.32
CA GLY A 175 -6.23 7.95 15.62
C GLY A 175 -6.43 8.98 14.50
N ASN A 176 -7.28 9.96 14.74
CA ASN A 176 -7.67 11.00 13.76
C ASN A 176 -7.04 12.38 14.05
N ASP A 177 -6.30 12.49 15.16
CA ASP A 177 -5.53 13.66 15.61
C ASP A 177 -4.06 13.59 15.20
N LYS A 178 -3.67 12.52 14.49
CA LYS A 178 -2.31 12.24 14.06
C LYS A 178 -2.26 11.84 12.60
N ALA A 179 -1.09 12.03 12.01
CA ALA A 179 -0.76 11.51 10.71
C ALA A 179 0.70 11.04 10.70
N ILE A 180 1.06 10.37 9.62
CA ILE A 180 2.44 10.00 9.34
C ILE A 180 2.68 10.16 7.84
N ALA A 181 3.89 10.58 7.48
CA ALA A 181 4.26 10.75 6.08
C ALA A 181 4.66 9.40 5.48
N PHE A 182 4.22 9.11 4.24
CA PHE A 182 4.56 7.85 3.55
C PHE A 182 5.95 7.90 2.88
N ASN A 183 6.44 9.10 2.60
CA ASN A 183 7.64 9.35 1.81
C ASN A 183 8.86 9.81 2.61
N ASN A 184 8.85 9.59 3.93
CA ASN A 184 10.01 9.80 4.79
C ASN A 184 9.97 8.90 6.04
N TYR A 185 11.06 8.91 6.78
CA TYR A 185 11.30 8.04 7.93
C TYR A 185 10.78 8.60 9.26
N ASN A 186 10.22 9.81 9.28
CA ASN A 186 9.78 10.47 10.51
C ASN A 186 8.67 9.67 11.20
N ALA A 187 8.60 9.79 12.53
CA ALA A 187 7.55 9.18 13.35
C ALA A 187 6.18 9.88 13.13
N GLU A 188 5.15 9.41 13.83
CA GLU A 188 3.85 10.08 13.81
C GLU A 188 3.96 11.52 14.32
N TYR A 189 3.13 12.41 13.80
CA TYR A 189 3.05 13.79 14.26
C TYR A 189 1.59 14.17 14.51
N SER A 190 1.37 15.09 15.46
CA SER A 190 0.05 15.68 15.67
C SER A 190 -0.37 16.41 14.40
N ALA A 191 -1.50 15.99 13.83
CA ALA A 191 -1.95 16.47 12.54
C ALA A 191 -3.42 16.80 12.60
N THR A 192 -3.77 17.97 12.07
CA THR A 192 -5.16 18.34 11.85
C THR A 192 -5.68 17.84 10.50
N ALA A 193 -4.85 17.18 9.68
CA ALA A 193 -5.15 16.79 8.30
C ALA A 193 -6.51 16.07 8.15
N TRP A 194 -6.93 15.31 9.15
CA TRP A 194 -8.19 14.53 9.17
C TRP A 194 -9.34 15.23 9.90
N GLN A 195 -9.23 16.52 10.17
CA GLN A 195 -10.17 17.33 10.97
C GLN A 195 -10.44 16.80 12.40
N SER A 196 -9.66 15.83 12.90
CA SER A 196 -9.98 15.08 14.13
C SER A 196 -11.30 14.30 14.05
N TYR A 197 -11.71 13.89 12.84
CA TYR A 197 -12.85 13.00 12.62
C TYR A 197 -12.39 11.63 12.11
N THR A 198 -13.03 10.59 12.62
CA THR A 198 -12.85 9.23 12.11
C THR A 198 -13.62 9.08 10.80
N PRO A 199 -13.03 8.50 9.74
CA PRO A 199 -13.76 8.19 8.52
C PRO A 199 -15.04 7.40 8.80
N THR A 200 -16.06 7.62 7.99
CA THR A 200 -17.31 6.87 8.02
C THR A 200 -17.26 5.74 7.00
N ASN A 201 -18.38 5.03 6.81
CA ASN A 201 -18.49 4.05 5.74
C ASN A 201 -18.64 4.66 4.33
N GLN A 202 -18.86 5.97 4.23
CA GLN A 202 -19.07 6.69 2.98
C GLN A 202 -17.94 7.68 2.67
N VAL A 203 -17.48 8.43 3.68
CA VAL A 203 -16.56 9.56 3.51
C VAL A 203 -15.38 9.56 4.48
N PHE A 204 -14.28 10.14 4.05
CA PHE A 204 -13.20 10.61 4.93
C PHE A 204 -13.13 12.14 4.95
N TYR A 205 -12.43 12.69 5.94
CA TYR A 205 -12.38 14.12 6.23
C TYR A 205 -11.00 14.67 5.88
N ILE A 206 -10.95 15.84 5.25
CA ILE A 206 -9.71 16.57 4.96
C ILE A 206 -9.80 18.00 5.48
N LYS A 207 -8.78 18.47 6.18
CA LYS A 207 -8.78 19.77 6.86
C LYS A 207 -8.26 20.88 5.97
N GLY A 208 -9.01 21.99 5.92
CA GLY A 208 -8.58 23.22 5.30
C GLY A 208 -7.30 23.77 5.92
N GLY A 209 -6.39 24.26 5.07
CA GLY A 209 -5.04 24.68 5.46
C GLY A 209 -4.02 23.54 5.62
N ALA A 210 -4.44 22.26 5.63
CA ALA A 210 -3.52 21.12 5.53
C ALA A 210 -3.22 20.85 4.05
N ASN A 211 -2.29 21.61 3.48
CA ASN A 211 -2.03 21.63 2.03
C ASN A 211 -1.80 20.25 1.40
N SER A 212 -1.13 19.34 2.11
CA SER A 212 -0.87 17.97 1.65
C SER A 212 -2.10 17.10 1.41
N VAL A 213 -3.29 17.53 1.89
CA VAL A 213 -4.56 16.82 1.67
C VAL A 213 -5.66 17.69 1.08
N SER A 214 -5.59 19.02 1.22
CA SER A 214 -6.72 19.89 0.91
C SER A 214 -6.40 21.10 0.04
N GLN A 215 -5.14 21.36 -0.35
CA GLN A 215 -4.82 22.54 -1.18
C GLN A 215 -5.71 22.59 -2.44
N SER A 216 -5.93 23.78 -3.02
CA SER A 216 -6.50 23.87 -4.37
C SER A 216 -5.65 23.06 -5.36
N GLY A 217 -6.19 21.95 -5.86
CA GLY A 217 -5.46 21.03 -6.75
C GLY A 217 -5.99 19.60 -6.66
N ASP A 218 -5.47 18.74 -7.52
CA ASP A 218 -5.84 17.34 -7.61
C ASP A 218 -5.05 16.47 -6.63
N PHE A 219 -5.72 15.46 -6.08
CA PHE A 219 -5.18 14.48 -5.15
C PHE A 219 -5.63 13.08 -5.56
N VAL A 220 -4.84 12.08 -5.15
CA VAL A 220 -5.26 10.68 -5.12
C VAL A 220 -5.23 10.16 -3.69
N ALA A 221 -6.21 9.34 -3.33
CA ALA A 221 -6.24 8.60 -2.09
C ALA A 221 -6.42 7.09 -2.37
N TYR A 222 -5.59 6.27 -1.73
CA TYR A 222 -5.73 4.82 -1.69
C TYR A 222 -6.32 4.42 -0.34
N CYS A 223 -7.52 3.84 -0.35
CA CYS A 223 -8.24 3.48 0.88
C CYS A 223 -8.32 1.96 1.03
N PHE A 224 -8.07 1.46 2.24
CA PHE A 224 -8.12 0.05 2.60
C PHE A 224 -8.99 -0.13 3.83
N ALA A 225 -9.89 -1.11 3.83
CA ALA A 225 -10.60 -1.55 5.02
C ALA A 225 -10.30 -3.01 5.34
N ASP A 226 -10.34 -3.38 6.62
CA ASP A 226 -10.10 -4.75 7.05
C ASP A 226 -11.08 -5.73 6.35
N VAL A 227 -10.54 -6.85 5.86
CA VAL A 227 -11.31 -7.98 5.34
C VAL A 227 -10.81 -9.25 5.99
N SER A 228 -11.68 -9.89 6.77
CA SER A 228 -11.38 -11.13 7.47
C SER A 228 -10.73 -12.17 6.55
N GLY A 229 -9.54 -12.65 6.91
CA GLY A 229 -8.78 -13.64 6.16
C GLY A 229 -8.14 -13.15 4.85
N TYR A 230 -8.24 -11.87 4.49
CA TYR A 230 -7.66 -11.34 3.25
C TYR A 230 -6.75 -10.11 3.43
N GLN A 231 -7.18 -9.06 4.13
CA GLN A 231 -6.32 -7.92 4.41
C GLN A 231 -6.59 -7.31 5.78
N LYS A 232 -5.55 -6.76 6.40
CA LYS A 232 -5.62 -6.22 7.77
C LYS A 232 -4.70 -5.02 7.95
N CYS A 233 -5.26 -3.94 8.48
CA CYS A 233 -4.57 -2.77 9.01
C CYS A 233 -4.53 -2.88 10.53
N GLY A 234 -3.36 -2.98 11.15
CA GLY A 234 -3.26 -3.23 12.58
C GLY A 234 -2.11 -2.52 13.26
N THR A 235 -1.95 -2.81 14.55
CA THR A 235 -0.84 -2.31 15.37
C THR A 235 -0.14 -3.46 16.09
N TYR A 236 1.10 -3.21 16.48
CA TYR A 236 1.78 -4.03 17.48
C TYR A 236 2.70 -3.15 18.32
N THR A 237 3.13 -3.70 19.46
CA THR A 237 4.12 -3.08 20.33
C THR A 237 5.36 -3.96 20.36
N GLY A 238 6.52 -3.36 20.11
CA GLY A 238 7.79 -4.05 20.18
C GLY A 238 8.12 -4.46 21.61
N ASN A 239 8.78 -5.59 21.78
CA ASN A 239 9.14 -6.16 23.08
C ASN A 239 10.66 -6.22 23.33
N GLY A 240 11.49 -5.85 22.34
CA GLY A 240 12.95 -5.86 22.42
C GLY A 240 13.60 -7.24 22.40
N ASN A 241 12.83 -8.32 22.26
CA ASN A 241 13.32 -9.69 22.30
C ASN A 241 13.54 -10.23 20.87
N ALA A 242 14.64 -10.95 20.63
CA ALA A 242 14.87 -11.62 19.35
C ALA A 242 13.77 -12.66 19.04
N ASP A 243 13.18 -13.31 20.05
CA ASP A 243 11.90 -14.01 19.90
C ASP A 243 10.74 -13.04 20.15
N GLY A 244 10.49 -12.20 19.16
CA GLY A 244 9.58 -11.07 19.23
C GLY A 244 8.10 -11.45 19.27
N THR A 245 7.27 -10.41 19.23
CA THR A 245 5.81 -10.54 19.26
C THR A 245 5.30 -11.33 18.04
N PHE A 246 4.36 -12.25 18.28
CA PHE A 246 3.52 -12.82 17.22
C PHE A 246 2.28 -11.95 17.00
N ILE A 247 1.97 -11.64 15.74
CA ILE A 247 0.84 -10.82 15.34
C ILE A 247 -0.12 -11.68 14.51
N TYR A 248 -1.34 -11.86 15.01
CA TYR A 248 -2.39 -12.59 14.30
C TYR A 248 -3.08 -11.72 13.25
N THR A 249 -3.00 -12.11 11.98
CA THR A 249 -3.71 -11.47 10.86
C THR A 249 -4.94 -12.29 10.42
N GLY A 250 -4.95 -13.59 10.70
CA GLY A 250 -5.98 -14.54 10.23
C GLY A 250 -5.69 -15.15 8.86
N PHE A 251 -4.51 -14.92 8.30
CA PHE A 251 -4.06 -15.44 7.01
C PHE A 251 -2.53 -15.48 6.92
N LYS A 252 -1.96 -16.22 5.96
CA LYS A 252 -0.53 -16.10 5.64
C LYS A 252 -0.30 -14.83 4.82
N PRO A 253 0.55 -13.88 5.24
CA PRO A 253 0.84 -12.69 4.44
C PRO A 253 1.48 -13.05 3.09
N ALA A 254 1.00 -12.42 2.01
CA ALA A 254 1.72 -12.34 0.73
C ALA A 254 2.67 -11.16 0.73
N MET A 255 2.19 -10.02 1.23
CA MET A 255 2.94 -8.79 1.38
C MET A 255 2.45 -8.08 2.65
N MET A 256 3.36 -7.41 3.33
CA MET A 256 3.02 -6.45 4.36
C MET A 256 3.97 -5.26 4.30
N PHE A 257 3.51 -4.11 4.76
CA PHE A 257 4.40 -3.04 5.15
C PHE A 257 4.03 -2.52 6.53
N PHE A 258 5.00 -2.04 7.28
CA PHE A 258 4.77 -1.41 8.57
C PHE A 258 5.63 -0.18 8.76
N LYS A 259 5.27 0.58 9.78
CA LYS A 259 5.97 1.78 10.19
C LYS A 259 6.05 1.88 11.69
N LYS A 260 7.25 2.20 12.16
CA LYS A 260 7.48 2.68 13.51
C LYS A 260 6.84 4.05 13.69
N THR A 261 5.95 4.16 14.68
CA THR A 261 5.16 5.39 14.89
C THR A 261 5.60 6.19 16.10
N THR A 262 6.27 5.57 17.08
CA THR A 262 6.78 6.26 18.29
C THR A 262 8.28 6.04 18.53
N GLY A 263 8.91 6.94 19.27
CA GLY A 263 10.34 6.89 19.57
C GLY A 263 11.20 7.42 18.41
N SER A 264 12.41 6.89 18.26
CA SER A 264 13.30 7.30 17.16
C SER A 264 12.73 6.96 15.79
N ALA A 265 12.97 7.86 14.83
CA ALA A 265 12.53 7.72 13.45
C ALA A 265 13.17 6.49 12.77
N ALA A 266 12.44 5.88 11.84
CA ALA A 266 12.85 4.70 11.07
C ALA A 266 12.02 4.60 9.79
N ASN A 267 12.58 4.04 8.73
CA ASN A 267 11.93 3.92 7.43
C ASN A 267 10.63 3.08 7.47
N TRP A 268 9.79 3.27 6.47
CA TRP A 268 8.71 2.35 6.13
C TRP A 268 9.30 1.09 5.51
N GLN A 269 8.88 -0.08 5.97
CA GLN A 269 9.50 -1.33 5.54
C GLN A 269 8.45 -2.25 4.92
N MET A 270 8.71 -2.72 3.70
CA MET A 270 7.86 -3.64 2.95
C MET A 270 8.51 -5.01 2.79
N TRP A 271 7.70 -6.03 3.03
CA TRP A 271 8.05 -7.44 3.07
C TRP A 271 7.11 -8.20 2.15
N ASP A 272 7.61 -9.14 1.36
CA ASP A 272 6.75 -10.06 0.61
C ASP A 272 7.39 -11.42 0.36
N ASN A 273 6.52 -12.42 0.21
CA ASN A 273 6.89 -13.82 0.09
C ASN A 273 7.27 -14.26 -1.34
N LYS A 274 7.50 -13.31 -2.26
CA LYS A 274 7.96 -13.62 -3.62
C LYS A 274 9.39 -13.17 -3.85
N ARG A 275 9.78 -12.03 -3.30
CA ARG A 275 11.19 -11.64 -3.23
C ARG A 275 11.97 -12.53 -2.27
N ASP A 276 11.32 -13.00 -1.21
CA ASP A 276 11.92 -13.82 -0.18
C ASP A 276 10.92 -14.86 0.35
N PRO A 277 10.90 -16.08 -0.24
CA PRO A 277 9.80 -17.03 -0.07
C PRO A 277 9.89 -17.89 1.19
N ASP A 278 11.05 -17.96 1.83
CA ASP A 278 11.34 -18.84 2.95
C ASP A 278 11.35 -18.05 4.27
N ASN A 279 11.15 -18.75 5.39
CA ASN A 279 11.31 -18.15 6.72
C ASN A 279 12.73 -18.43 7.27
N PRO A 280 13.36 -17.46 7.96
CA PRO A 280 12.89 -16.09 8.12
C PRO A 280 12.91 -15.34 6.78
N VAL A 281 11.95 -14.44 6.59
CA VAL A 281 12.00 -13.43 5.54
C VAL A 281 12.98 -12.38 6.03
N GLU A 282 14.06 -12.14 5.27
CA GLU A 282 15.21 -11.30 5.66
C GLU A 282 15.28 -10.01 4.83
N ASN A 283 14.57 -9.95 3.70
CA ASN A 283 14.63 -8.82 2.77
C ASN A 283 13.46 -7.84 2.91
N ALA A 284 13.74 -6.66 3.47
CA ALA A 284 12.86 -5.51 3.42
C ALA A 284 13.18 -4.56 2.26
N TYR A 285 12.16 -3.92 1.71
CA TYR A 285 12.30 -2.69 0.92
C TYR A 285 11.88 -1.46 1.73
N HIS A 286 12.70 -0.41 1.69
CA HIS A 286 12.37 0.88 2.29
C HIS A 286 11.53 1.73 1.33
N ILE A 287 10.23 1.81 1.60
CA ILE A 287 9.23 2.48 0.74
C ILE A 287 9.57 3.96 0.49
N ASP A 288 10.11 4.60 1.53
CA ASP A 288 10.46 6.02 1.59
C ASP A 288 11.92 6.31 1.19
N SER A 289 12.63 5.33 0.64
CA SER A 289 13.97 5.52 0.09
C SER A 289 14.04 5.10 -1.39
N ASN A 290 15.18 5.43 -1.99
CA ASN A 290 15.56 4.94 -3.31
C ASN A 290 16.56 3.78 -3.19
N ASP A 291 16.60 3.05 -2.08
CA ASP A 291 17.54 1.92 -1.94
C ASP A 291 17.21 0.83 -2.98
N ALA A 292 18.21 0.06 -3.39
CA ALA A 292 17.96 -1.22 -4.04
C ALA A 292 17.33 -2.20 -3.01
N ASP A 293 16.91 -3.40 -3.43
CA ASP A 293 16.46 -4.41 -2.46
C ASP A 293 17.58 -4.67 -1.43
N GLY A 294 17.22 -4.64 -0.14
CA GLY A 294 18.01 -5.24 0.93
C GLY A 294 18.48 -4.28 2.03
N SER A 295 17.99 -4.55 3.24
CA SER A 295 18.79 -4.49 4.47
C SER A 295 18.71 -5.90 5.10
N PRO A 296 19.76 -6.74 4.96
CA PRO A 296 19.69 -8.20 5.18
C PRO A 296 19.71 -8.65 6.66
N ASP A 297 19.27 -7.81 7.60
CA ASP A 297 19.38 -8.07 9.04
C ASP A 297 18.04 -7.97 9.78
N GLN A 298 16.97 -8.30 9.07
CA GLN A 298 15.61 -8.01 9.49
C GLN A 298 14.75 -9.28 9.45
N ASP A 299 14.68 -10.00 10.55
CA ASP A 299 14.02 -11.32 10.52
C ASP A 299 12.53 -11.21 10.86
N ILE A 300 11.65 -11.62 9.94
CA ILE A 300 10.21 -11.83 10.17
C ILE A 300 9.81 -13.21 9.64
N ASP A 301 9.08 -13.99 10.43
CA ASP A 301 8.44 -15.21 9.91
C ASP A 301 7.04 -14.88 9.39
N PHE A 302 6.73 -15.27 8.15
CA PHE A 302 5.36 -15.35 7.66
C PHE A 302 4.76 -16.70 7.99
N LEU A 303 3.77 -16.69 8.88
CA LEU A 303 3.10 -17.87 9.41
C LEU A 303 1.72 -18.02 8.77
N SER A 304 1.11 -19.21 8.87
CA SER A 304 -0.18 -19.52 8.25
C SER A 304 -1.34 -18.60 8.66
N ASN A 305 -1.20 -17.89 9.78
CA ASN A 305 -2.25 -17.08 10.39
C ASN A 305 -1.78 -15.68 10.83
N GLY A 306 -0.58 -15.27 10.45
CA GLY A 306 0.05 -14.08 10.98
C GLY A 306 1.49 -13.92 10.57
N PHE A 307 2.20 -13.09 11.32
CA PHE A 307 3.64 -12.96 11.21
C PHE A 307 4.26 -12.90 12.60
N LYS A 308 5.52 -13.29 12.72
CA LYS A 308 6.28 -13.21 13.96
C LYS A 308 7.53 -12.39 13.74
N ILE A 309 7.76 -11.42 14.61
CA ILE A 309 9.01 -10.67 14.63
C ILE A 309 10.10 -11.57 15.21
N LYS A 310 11.21 -11.74 14.48
CA LYS A 310 12.35 -12.60 14.86
C LYS A 310 13.63 -11.79 15.11
N SER A 311 13.46 -10.50 15.40
CA SER A 311 14.54 -9.55 15.55
C SER A 311 14.36 -8.69 16.80
N SER A 312 15.46 -8.29 17.44
CA SER A 312 15.47 -7.27 18.52
C SER A 312 15.77 -5.87 17.98
N GLN A 313 15.90 -5.70 16.66
CA GLN A 313 16.31 -4.45 16.05
C GLN A 313 15.35 -3.30 16.37
N HIS A 314 15.91 -2.11 16.61
CA HIS A 314 15.14 -0.97 17.10
C HIS A 314 14.10 -0.41 16.11
N HIS A 315 14.25 -0.73 14.83
CA HIS A 315 13.33 -0.34 13.76
C HIS A 315 12.23 -1.38 13.51
N LEU A 316 12.33 -2.58 14.12
CA LEU A 316 11.35 -3.67 14.04
C LEU A 316 10.65 -3.99 15.36
N ASN A 317 11.37 -3.89 16.48
CA ASN A 317 10.94 -4.50 17.72
C ASN A 317 11.45 -3.78 18.97
N ASN A 318 11.76 -2.48 18.90
CA ASN A 318 12.17 -1.75 20.09
C ASN A 318 11.13 -1.85 21.21
N SER A 319 11.56 -2.13 22.44
CA SER A 319 10.66 -2.33 23.57
C SER A 319 9.78 -1.09 23.83
N GLY A 320 8.47 -1.28 23.91
CA GLY A 320 7.49 -0.22 24.15
C GLY A 320 7.22 0.70 22.96
N THR A 321 7.92 0.52 21.83
CA THR A 321 7.64 1.24 20.58
C THR A 321 6.38 0.71 19.93
N LYS A 322 5.55 1.62 19.40
CA LYS A 322 4.35 1.29 18.64
C LYS A 322 4.63 1.27 17.15
N PHE A 323 3.94 0.36 16.48
CA PHE A 323 4.00 0.17 15.04
C PHE A 323 2.59 0.08 14.48
N ILE A 324 2.41 0.56 13.26
CA ILE A 324 1.23 0.30 12.42
C ILE A 324 1.64 -0.58 11.25
N TYR A 325 0.73 -1.40 10.72
CA TYR A 325 0.99 -2.23 9.55
C TYR A 325 -0.25 -2.36 8.65
N TYR A 326 0.00 -2.62 7.37
CA TYR A 326 -0.95 -3.20 6.43
C TYR A 326 -0.41 -4.55 5.98
N ALA A 327 -1.25 -5.58 5.97
CA ALA A 327 -0.93 -6.90 5.42
C ALA A 327 -2.03 -7.38 4.49
N VAL A 328 -1.65 -8.09 3.43
CA VAL A 328 -2.56 -8.73 2.47
C VAL A 328 -2.19 -10.20 2.29
N ALA A 329 -3.18 -11.06 2.12
CA ALA A 329 -3.05 -12.50 2.19
C ALA A 329 -2.44 -13.12 0.93
N GLU A 330 -1.60 -14.13 1.11
CA GLU A 330 -1.31 -15.16 0.10
C GLU A 330 -2.46 -16.15 0.02
N ALA A 331 -2.91 -16.61 1.19
CA ALA A 331 -3.99 -17.55 1.35
C ALA A 331 -4.70 -17.33 2.70
N PRO A 332 -6.04 -17.47 2.75
CA PRO A 332 -6.77 -17.45 4.00
C PRO A 332 -6.53 -18.73 4.82
N LEU A 333 -6.68 -18.63 6.14
CA LEU A 333 -6.55 -19.79 7.04
C LEU A 333 -7.69 -20.81 6.87
N VAL A 334 -8.91 -20.35 6.61
CA VAL A 334 -10.10 -21.19 6.42
C VAL A 334 -10.94 -20.63 5.27
N GLY A 335 -11.24 -21.46 4.28
CA GLY A 335 -12.12 -21.08 3.17
C GLY A 335 -13.60 -21.04 3.57
N THR A 336 -14.45 -20.54 2.67
CA THR A 336 -15.91 -20.49 2.84
C THR A 336 -16.58 -21.87 3.08
N ASN A 337 -15.89 -22.96 2.76
CA ASN A 337 -16.35 -24.34 2.98
C ASN A 337 -15.95 -24.92 4.35
N ASN A 338 -15.45 -24.10 5.28
CA ASN A 338 -14.93 -24.50 6.60
C ASN A 338 -13.75 -25.49 6.54
N VAL A 339 -13.11 -25.67 5.39
CA VAL A 339 -11.91 -26.48 5.27
C VAL A 339 -10.69 -25.58 5.53
N PRO A 340 -9.88 -25.85 6.56
CA PRO A 340 -8.63 -25.14 6.78
C PRO A 340 -7.71 -25.28 5.56
N CYS A 341 -6.95 -24.24 5.25
CA CYS A 341 -5.89 -24.38 4.25
C CYS A 341 -4.91 -25.47 4.71
N THR A 342 -4.52 -26.37 3.80
CA THR A 342 -3.41 -27.30 4.07
C THR A 342 -2.15 -26.48 4.35
N ALA A 343 -1.47 -26.77 5.46
CA ALA A 343 -0.15 -26.23 5.72
C ALA A 343 0.76 -26.49 4.50
N ARG A 344 1.42 -25.44 4.01
CA ARG A 344 2.37 -25.50 2.90
C ARG A 344 3.71 -25.00 3.37
#